data_AF-A0A552G6X3-F1
#
_entry.id   AF-A0A552G6X3-F1
#
_cell.length_a   1.000
_cell.length_b   1.000
_cell.length_c   1.000
_cell.angle_alpha   90.00
_cell.angle_beta   90.00
_cell.angle_gamma   90.00
#
_symmetry.space_group_name_H-M   'P 1'
#
loop_
_entity.id
_entity.type
_entity.pdbx_description
1 polymer ?
#
loop_
_entity_poly.entity_id
_entity_poly.type
_entity_poly.pdbx_seq_one_letter_code
_entity_poly.pdbx_strand_id
1 'polypeptide(L)'
;MPTPASVISGIITAGKLAESIGKMSSLIPDVPQDLKDKHRWVTVTVFNQSQYALVYKSSYFDSGRFWTAPTNVEPFQEMTFSGCDKDG
;
A
#
# COMPACT_ATOMS: atom_id res chain seq x y z
N MET A 1 33.85 -18.83 -5.86
CA MET A 1 33.95 -17.39 -6.18
C MET A 1 32.71 -16.98 -6.96
N PRO A 2 32.08 -15.83 -6.68
CA PRO A 2 30.96 -15.34 -7.45
C PRO A 2 31.38 -15.12 -8.91
N THR A 3 30.53 -15.52 -9.85
CA THR A 3 30.80 -15.31 -11.28
C THR A 3 30.56 -13.85 -11.66
N PRO A 4 31.19 -13.34 -12.73
CA PRO A 4 30.92 -11.98 -13.21
C PRO A 4 29.42 -11.71 -13.41
N ALA A 5 28.66 -12.70 -13.87
CA ALA A 5 27.20 -12.63 -14.02
C ALA A 5 26.47 -12.41 -12.68
N SER A 6 26.87 -13.11 -11.61
CA SER A 6 26.25 -12.92 -10.30
C SER A 6 26.52 -11.53 -9.70
N VAL A 7 27.70 -10.95 -9.97
CA VAL A 7 28.05 -9.59 -9.53
C VAL A 7 27.20 -8.56 -10.29
N ILE A 8 27.07 -8.70 -11.61
CA ILE A 8 26.24 -7.82 -12.44
C ILE A 8 24.77 -7.88 -11.99
N SER A 9 24.24 -9.09 -11.77
CA SER A 9 22.88 -9.26 -11.27
C SER A 9 22.66 -8.57 -9.92
N GLY A 10 23.64 -8.66 -9.01
CA GLY A 10 23.58 -7.98 -7.71
C GLY A 10 23.50 -6.45 -7.85
N ILE A 11 24.32 -5.86 -8.73
CA ILE A 11 24.33 -4.41 -8.99
C ILE A 11 23.00 -3.95 -9.58
N ILE A 12 22.45 -4.68 -10.55
CA ILE A 12 21.15 -4.33 -11.16
C ILE A 12 20.04 -4.38 -10.11
N THR A 13 20.01 -5.41 -9.26
CA THR A 13 19.02 -5.53 -8.18
C THR A 13 19.14 -4.39 -7.18
N ALA A 14 20.36 -4.04 -6.76
CA ALA A 14 20.60 -2.92 -5.84
C ALA A 14 20.17 -1.58 -6.45
N GLY A 15 20.43 -1.36 -7.75
CA GLY A 15 19.99 -0.14 -8.46
C GLY A 15 18.47 0.00 -8.49
N LYS A 16 17.75 -1.07 -8.84
CA LYS A 16 16.27 -1.09 -8.83
C LYS A 16 15.72 -0.83 -7.44
N LEU A 17 16.33 -1.41 -6.41
CA LEU A 17 15.93 -1.20 -5.02
C LEU A 17 16.07 0.28 -4.62
N ALA A 18 17.20 0.90 -4.91
CA ALA A 18 17.42 2.32 -4.62
C ALA A 18 16.42 3.22 -5.36
N GLU A 19 16.11 2.90 -6.61
CA GLU A 19 15.10 3.62 -7.40
C GLU A 19 13.70 3.51 -6.78
N SER A 20 13.27 2.30 -6.39
CA SER A 20 11.97 2.09 -5.75
C SER A 20 11.84 2.85 -4.43
N ILE A 21 12.90 2.86 -3.61
CA ILE A 21 12.95 3.66 -2.38
C ILE A 21 12.82 5.16 -2.69
N GLY A 22 13.56 5.66 -3.69
CA GLY A 22 13.56 7.07 -4.04
C GLY A 22 12.23 7.57 -4.65
N LYS A 23 11.46 6.68 -5.27
CA LYS A 23 10.14 7.00 -5.86
C LYS A 23 8.98 6.87 -4.87
N MET A 24 9.24 6.40 -3.65
CA MET A 24 8.18 6.20 -2.67
C MET A 24 7.59 7.55 -2.25
N SER A 25 6.29 7.71 -2.52
CA SER A 25 5.51 8.85 -2.04
C SER A 25 5.11 8.62 -0.57
N SER A 26 4.93 9.72 0.15
CA SER A 26 4.31 9.71 1.49
C SER A 26 3.10 10.65 1.54
N LEU A 27 2.51 10.92 0.37
CA LEU A 27 1.34 11.78 0.24
C LEU A 27 0.10 10.96 0.59
N ILE A 28 -0.67 11.44 1.56
CA ILE A 28 -1.99 10.88 1.86
C ILE A 28 -2.97 11.49 0.85
N PRO A 29 -3.62 10.69 -0.01
CA PRO A 29 -4.57 11.21 -0.99
C PRO A 29 -5.79 11.82 -0.28
N ASP A 30 -6.41 12.83 -0.92
CA ASP A 30 -7.65 13.40 -0.39
C ASP A 30 -8.78 12.36 -0.42
N VAL A 31 -9.66 12.48 0.57
CA VAL A 31 -10.75 11.53 0.76
C VAL A 31 -11.88 11.83 -0.25
N PRO A 32 -12.44 10.80 -0.93
CA PRO A 32 -13.55 10.96 -1.85
C PRO A 32 -14.75 11.68 -1.22
N GLN A 33 -15.38 12.60 -1.96
CA GLN A 33 -16.45 13.44 -1.44
C GLN A 33 -17.70 12.64 -1.03
N ASP A 34 -18.04 11.62 -1.83
CA ASP A 34 -19.12 10.66 -1.57
C ASP A 34 -18.92 9.84 -0.29
N LEU A 35 -17.66 9.61 0.11
CA LEU A 35 -17.33 9.01 1.40
C LEU A 35 -17.47 10.02 2.54
N LYS A 36 -17.10 11.29 2.32
CA LYS A 36 -17.26 12.37 3.31
C LYS A 36 -18.72 12.63 3.66
N ASP A 37 -19.65 12.31 2.76
CA ASP A 37 -21.10 12.43 2.96
C ASP A 37 -21.67 11.34 3.89
N LYS A 38 -20.88 10.31 4.25
CA LYS A 38 -21.30 9.29 5.23
C LYS A 38 -21.22 9.83 6.64
N HIS A 39 -22.14 9.38 7.50
CA HIS A 39 -22.18 9.83 8.89
C HIS A 39 -20.93 9.40 9.67
N ARG A 40 -20.41 8.18 9.41
CA ARG A 40 -19.12 7.72 9.95
C ARG A 40 -18.28 7.08 8.85
N TRP A 41 -17.07 7.59 8.66
CA TRP A 41 -16.13 7.06 7.69
C TRP A 41 -14.69 7.11 8.19
N VAL A 42 -13.84 6.30 7.57
CA VAL A 42 -12.40 6.27 7.79
C VAL A 42 -11.68 5.99 6.49
N THR A 43 -10.55 6.66 6.26
CA THR A 43 -9.61 6.37 5.18
C THR A 43 -8.26 6.04 5.78
N VAL A 44 -7.65 4.95 5.31
CA VAL A 44 -6.36 4.47 5.78
C VAL A 44 -5.43 4.33 4.59
N THR A 45 -4.24 4.95 4.70
CA THR A 45 -3.15 4.78 3.75
C THR A 45 -2.04 3.98 4.40
N VAL A 46 -1.63 2.89 3.76
CA VAL A 46 -0.55 2.02 4.18
C VAL A 46 0.66 2.28 3.29
N PHE A 47 1.77 2.69 3.88
CA PHE A 47 3.05 2.88 3.22
C PHE A 47 3.94 1.66 3.46
N ASN A 48 4.19 0.84 2.44
CA ASN A 48 5.07 -0.31 2.56
C ASN A 48 6.54 0.10 2.37
N GLN A 49 7.22 0.44 3.46
CA GLN A 49 8.65 0.81 3.43
C GLN A 49 9.59 -0.41 3.44
N SER A 50 9.10 -1.61 3.11
CA SER A 50 9.89 -2.83 3.09
C SER A 50 10.17 -3.33 1.68
N GLN A 51 11.18 -4.21 1.55
CA GLN A 51 11.51 -4.90 0.31
C GLN A 51 10.56 -6.08 -0.01
N TYR A 52 9.54 -6.33 0.81
CA TYR A 52 8.63 -7.45 0.69
C TYR A 52 7.23 -6.97 0.33
N ALA A 53 6.49 -7.76 -0.46
CA ALA A 53 5.09 -7.47 -0.73
C ALA A 53 4.24 -7.76 0.52
N LEU A 54 3.38 -6.81 0.90
CA LEU A 54 2.35 -7.02 1.92
C LEU A 54 1.14 -7.67 1.26
N VAL A 55 0.80 -8.87 1.71
CA VAL A 55 -0.34 -9.63 1.17
C VAL A 55 -1.54 -9.44 2.07
N TYR A 56 -2.62 -8.91 1.50
CA TYR A 56 -3.90 -8.83 2.19
C TYR A 56 -4.46 -10.24 2.37
N LYS A 57 -4.79 -10.62 3.62
CA LYS A 57 -5.36 -11.94 3.94
C LYS A 57 -6.85 -11.87 4.27
N SER A 58 -7.21 -11.01 5.23
CA SER A 58 -8.57 -10.92 5.74
C SER A 58 -8.74 -9.62 6.51
N SER A 59 -10.00 -9.24 6.70
CA SER A 59 -10.38 -8.12 7.58
C SER A 59 -11.41 -8.59 8.58
N TYR A 60 -11.36 -8.00 9.77
CA TYR A 60 -12.35 -8.18 10.81
C TYR A 60 -13.08 -6.85 11.02
N PHE A 61 -14.41 -6.90 10.99
CA PHE A 61 -15.27 -5.76 11.29
C PHE A 61 -16.16 -6.11 12.47
N ASP A 62 -16.03 -5.33 13.54
CA ASP A 62 -17.03 -5.34 14.60
C ASP A 62 -18.34 -4.67 14.12
N SER A 63 -18.20 -3.61 13.31
CA SER A 63 -19.32 -2.93 12.64
C SER A 63 -18.86 -2.25 11.33
N GLY A 64 -19.82 -1.84 10.49
CA GLY A 64 -19.56 -1.16 9.22
C GLY A 64 -19.24 -2.10 8.05
N ARG A 65 -18.65 -1.53 6.99
CA ARG A 65 -18.16 -2.23 5.81
C ARG A 65 -17.05 -1.44 5.12
N PHE A 66 -16.34 -2.06 4.19
CA PHE A 66 -15.49 -1.33 3.25
C PHE A 66 -16.33 -0.45 2.32
N TRP A 67 -15.82 0.77 2.10
CA TRP A 67 -16.16 1.59 0.94
C TRP A 67 -15.22 1.24 -0.21
N THR A 68 -13.91 1.30 0.06
CA THR A 68 -12.85 0.77 -0.80
C THR A 68 -12.12 -0.32 -0.03
N ALA A 69 -12.11 -1.54 -0.56
CA ALA A 69 -11.45 -2.68 0.08
C ALA A 69 -9.91 -2.60 -0.07
N PRO A 70 -9.15 -3.11 0.92
CA PRO A 70 -7.69 -3.19 0.83
C PRO A 70 -7.23 -4.22 -0.19
N THR A 71 -6.05 -4.00 -0.75
CA THR A 71 -5.38 -4.92 -1.70
C THR A 71 -4.01 -5.33 -1.17
N ASN A 72 -3.24 -6.08 -1.95
CA ASN A 72 -1.82 -6.24 -1.69
C ASN A 72 -1.08 -4.90 -1.88
N VAL A 73 0.09 -4.76 -1.25
CA VAL A 73 0.98 -3.61 -1.40
C VAL A 73 2.37 -4.10 -1.79
N GLU A 74 2.82 -3.73 -2.98
CA GLU A 74 4.16 -4.06 -3.44
C GLU A 74 5.25 -3.35 -2.62
N PRO A 75 6.51 -3.82 -2.67
CA PRO A 75 7.63 -3.15 -2.02
C PRO A 75 7.74 -1.67 -2.39
N PHE A 76 7.91 -0.79 -1.40
CA PHE A 76 8.07 0.66 -1.58
C PHE A 76 6.93 1.32 -2.35
N GLN A 77 5.73 0.77 -2.22
CA GLN A 77 4.48 1.33 -2.73
C GLN A 77 3.53 1.64 -1.58
N GLU A 78 2.44 2.31 -1.91
CA GLU A 78 1.37 2.65 -0.98
C GLU A 78 0.04 2.08 -1.45
N MET A 79 -0.90 1.94 -0.53
CA MET A 79 -2.28 1.58 -0.83
C MET A 79 -3.20 2.36 0.10
N THR A 80 -4.30 2.85 -0.45
CA THR A 80 -5.35 3.52 0.32
C THR A 80 -6.63 2.70 0.25
N PHE A 81 -7.22 2.45 1.41
CA PHE A 81 -8.52 1.80 1.55
C PHE A 81 -9.38 2.58 2.54
N SER A 82 -10.67 2.32 2.53
CA SER A 82 -11.61 3.09 3.33
C SER A 82 -12.81 2.28 3.78
N GLY A 83 -13.38 2.67 4.92
CA GLY A 83 -14.57 2.08 5.50
C GLY A 83 -15.60 3.13 5.83
N CYS A 84 -16.86 2.71 5.88
CA CYS A 84 -17.96 3.55 6.35
C CYS A 84 -18.95 2.73 7.18
N ASP A 85 -19.85 3.42 7.88
CA ASP A 85 -21.02 2.75 8.42
C ASP A 85 -21.89 2.15 7.30
N LYS A 86 -22.62 1.07 7.64
CA LYS A 86 -23.47 0.36 6.68
C LYS A 86 -24.64 1.21 6.19
N ASP A 87 -24.95 2.28 6.91
CA ASP A 87 -26.17 3.05 6.72
C ASP A 87 -25.86 4.30 5.90
N GLY A 88 -26.45 4.34 4.71
CA GLY A 88 -26.93 5.58 4.12
C GLY A 88 -28.42 5.66 4.38
#